data_AF-A0A7V4YQ83-F1
#
_entry.id   AF-A0A7V4YQ83-F1
#
_cell.length_a   1.000
_cell.length_b   1.000
_cell.length_c   1.000
_cell.angle_alpha   90.00
_cell.angle_beta   90.00
_cell.angle_gamma   90.00
#
_symmetry.space_group_name_H-M   'P 1'
#
loop_
_entity.id
_entity.type
_entity.pdbx_description
1 polymer ?
#
loop_
_entity_poly.entity_id
_entity_poly.type
_entity_poly.pdbx_seq_one_letter_code
_entity_poly.pdbx_strand_id
1 'polypeptide(L)'
;MPPFSKFPYFEMRKIDLGIRGELLFYSAFIFISAFLIFSGIVLTFTKFQLEKIEEEHYAELLGVSMKGLERGIVSEIPYASVYLIDPEKGGDEKLRDECVNLKGINKKIKGEFLIYGVSFYEGGKKKCAFYTFKRGKYLSFIGSLALNFLLFTILFSAGFIIFAYSLLSRIVLKPILELFNAVKEISAGNEERRADESGPKEIRFLSSSFNKMIEELMTKKRELERTVKELEDVNREMRRAQEEMVQAERLASIGRLSAGVAHELGNPLSTITMLLELLKSHLDEKGIEYAKKIEEEVERMNRIIRNLLDLSRPFKAELKWFNPEEIIKKVLSIVLTDREKNYIKIDFVSGGINEVFSDPNLFSQILINLLLNAKDAVMEKGSGEIIVKTEKEGEFFVTEVKDTGTGMDKETLEKIFEPFFTTKPPDKGTGLGLSISRRLAGILQGKITVSSEKGKGSIFRLYLPLQISSSQG
;
A
#
# COMPACT_ATOMS: atom_id res chain seq x y z
N MET A 1 24.00 -66.77 -29.24
CA MET A 1 25.09 -66.21 -30.08
C MET A 1 24.55 -66.01 -31.49
N PRO A 2 24.88 -64.94 -32.21
CA PRO A 2 25.31 -63.61 -31.75
C PRO A 2 24.62 -62.51 -32.66
N PRO A 3 25.06 -61.23 -32.70
CA PRO A 3 24.19 -60.05 -32.58
C PRO A 3 24.52 -58.97 -33.66
N PHE A 4 24.07 -57.72 -33.45
CA PHE A 4 24.65 -56.46 -33.98
C PHE A 4 24.54 -56.21 -35.51
N SER A 5 24.31 -55.02 -36.07
CA SER A 5 24.20 -53.66 -35.53
C SER A 5 23.93 -52.65 -36.66
N LYS A 6 23.52 -51.44 -36.26
CA LYS A 6 23.68 -50.12 -36.92
C LYS A 6 22.65 -49.70 -37.98
N PHE A 7 21.71 -48.87 -37.55
CA PHE A 7 21.59 -47.50 -38.11
C PHE A 7 21.32 -46.50 -36.96
N PRO A 8 22.08 -45.40 -36.86
CA PRO A 8 21.88 -44.38 -35.84
C PRO A 8 21.07 -43.18 -36.36
N TYR A 9 20.44 -42.47 -35.42
CA TYR A 9 19.79 -41.15 -35.52
C TYR A 9 18.42 -41.09 -36.21
N PHE A 10 17.35 -41.26 -35.41
CA PHE A 10 16.23 -40.32 -35.31
C PHE A 10 15.45 -40.65 -34.02
N GLU A 11 15.93 -40.16 -32.87
CA GLU A 11 15.08 -40.09 -31.68
C GLU A 11 14.03 -39.00 -31.92
N MET A 12 12.83 -39.39 -32.35
CA MET A 12 11.66 -38.54 -32.14
C MET A 12 11.41 -38.47 -30.63
N ARG A 13 11.87 -37.38 -30.01
CA ARG A 13 11.39 -36.97 -28.68
C ARG A 13 9.87 -36.96 -28.74
N LYS A 14 9.22 -37.79 -27.92
CA LYS A 14 7.79 -37.66 -27.61
C LYS A 14 7.57 -36.24 -27.09
N ILE A 15 7.03 -35.37 -27.94
CA ILE A 15 6.47 -34.11 -27.50
C ILE A 15 5.14 -34.49 -26.85
N ASP A 16 5.11 -34.49 -25.53
CA ASP A 16 3.91 -34.76 -24.73
C ASP A 16 2.94 -33.58 -24.84
N LEU A 17 2.23 -33.51 -25.97
CA LEU A 17 1.15 -32.59 -26.25
C LEU A 17 -0.09 -33.07 -25.50
N GLY A 18 -0.07 -32.95 -24.17
CA GLY A 18 -1.08 -33.52 -23.28
C GLY A 18 -2.51 -33.34 -23.81
N ILE A 19 -3.31 -34.41 -23.76
CA ILE A 19 -4.74 -34.66 -24.09
C ILE A 19 -5.44 -33.70 -25.10
N ARG A 20 -5.30 -32.38 -24.96
CA ARG A 20 -5.87 -31.35 -25.85
C ARG A 20 -4.98 -30.95 -27.02
N GLY A 21 -3.65 -31.10 -26.93
CA GLY A 21 -2.75 -30.93 -28.09
C GLY A 21 -2.93 -32.05 -29.10
N GLU A 22 -3.12 -33.28 -28.59
CA GLU A 22 -3.67 -34.39 -29.37
C GLU A 22 -5.04 -34.04 -29.95
N LEU A 23 -5.98 -33.47 -29.19
CA LEU A 23 -7.30 -33.11 -29.73
C LEU A 23 -7.24 -32.09 -30.89
N LEU A 24 -6.36 -31.09 -30.79
CA LEU A 24 -6.13 -30.10 -31.86
C LEU A 24 -5.45 -30.74 -33.07
N PHE A 25 -4.44 -31.58 -32.86
CA PHE A 25 -3.76 -32.31 -33.92
C PHE A 25 -4.70 -33.31 -34.60
N TYR A 26 -5.48 -34.08 -33.85
CA TYR A 26 -6.54 -34.96 -34.35
C TYR A 26 -7.63 -34.16 -35.05
N SER A 27 -8.02 -32.99 -34.56
CA SER A 27 -9.01 -32.15 -35.26
C SER A 27 -8.49 -31.64 -36.60
N ALA A 28 -7.23 -31.17 -36.66
CA ALA A 28 -6.60 -30.73 -37.90
C ALA A 28 -6.32 -31.89 -38.85
N PHE A 29 -5.93 -33.05 -38.32
CA PHE A 29 -5.69 -34.28 -39.09
C PHE A 29 -6.99 -34.87 -39.64
N ILE A 30 -8.06 -34.93 -38.84
CA ILE A 30 -9.42 -35.30 -39.28
C ILE A 30 -9.91 -34.32 -40.34
N PHE A 31 -9.59 -33.03 -40.21
CA PHE A 31 -10.01 -31.99 -41.14
C PHE A 31 -9.27 -32.07 -42.49
N ILE A 32 -7.95 -32.24 -42.48
CA ILE A 32 -7.16 -32.46 -43.70
C ILE A 32 -7.56 -33.78 -44.36
N SER A 33 -7.77 -34.83 -43.56
CA SER A 33 -8.22 -36.13 -44.06
C SER A 33 -9.63 -36.05 -44.63
N ALA A 34 -10.57 -35.38 -43.97
CA ALA A 34 -11.93 -35.19 -44.46
C ALA A 34 -11.97 -34.32 -45.71
N PHE A 35 -11.11 -33.30 -45.81
CA PHE A 35 -10.97 -32.49 -47.03
C PHE A 35 -10.37 -33.30 -48.19
N LEU A 36 -9.33 -34.10 -47.95
CA LEU A 36 -8.74 -34.97 -48.96
C LEU A 36 -9.67 -36.10 -49.37
N ILE A 37 -10.41 -36.69 -48.42
CA ILE A 37 -11.42 -37.70 -48.65
C ILE A 37 -12.60 -37.09 -49.40
N PHE A 38 -13.08 -35.89 -49.05
CA PHE A 38 -14.20 -35.26 -49.75
C PHE A 38 -13.80 -34.75 -51.14
N SER A 39 -12.60 -34.18 -51.29
CA SER A 39 -12.03 -33.83 -52.60
C SER A 39 -11.85 -35.09 -53.45
N GLY A 40 -11.33 -36.17 -52.86
CA GLY A 40 -11.22 -37.49 -53.47
C GLY A 40 -12.58 -38.08 -53.83
N ILE A 41 -13.60 -37.96 -52.98
CA ILE A 41 -14.98 -38.39 -53.24
C ILE A 41 -15.60 -37.52 -54.31
N VAL A 42 -15.36 -36.21 -54.37
CA VAL A 42 -15.88 -35.35 -55.44
C VAL A 42 -15.21 -35.69 -56.76
N LEU A 43 -13.90 -35.92 -56.78
CA LEU A 43 -13.15 -36.42 -57.95
C LEU A 43 -13.59 -37.81 -58.36
N THR A 44 -13.81 -38.71 -57.39
CA THR A 44 -14.27 -40.08 -57.64
C THR A 44 -15.74 -40.11 -57.99
N PHE A 45 -16.57 -39.18 -57.52
CA PHE A 45 -17.98 -39.05 -57.86
C PHE A 45 -18.15 -38.31 -59.19
N THR A 46 -17.28 -37.37 -59.54
CA THR A 46 -17.22 -36.85 -60.91
C THR A 46 -16.69 -37.91 -61.87
N LYS A 47 -15.64 -38.65 -61.49
CA LYS A 47 -15.15 -39.82 -62.24
C LYS A 47 -16.19 -40.93 -62.31
N PHE A 48 -16.93 -41.20 -61.25
CA PHE A 48 -17.99 -42.21 -61.18
C PHE A 48 -19.25 -41.72 -61.88
N GLN A 49 -19.62 -40.44 -61.86
CA GLN A 49 -20.70 -39.94 -62.71
C GLN A 49 -20.28 -39.99 -64.19
N LEU A 50 -19.00 -39.73 -64.50
CA LEU A 50 -18.45 -39.94 -65.85
C LEU A 50 -18.41 -41.43 -66.22
N GLU A 51 -17.98 -42.31 -65.32
CA GLU A 51 -17.90 -43.77 -65.51
C GLU A 51 -19.28 -44.44 -65.44
N LYS A 52 -20.26 -43.85 -64.74
CA LYS A 52 -21.66 -44.32 -64.67
C LYS A 52 -22.46 -43.76 -65.84
N ILE A 53 -22.08 -42.62 -66.40
CA ILE A 53 -22.42 -42.24 -67.78
C ILE A 53 -21.77 -43.25 -68.76
N GLU A 54 -20.61 -43.84 -68.44
CA GLU A 54 -20.03 -44.97 -69.19
C GLU A 54 -20.61 -46.36 -68.84
N GLU A 55 -21.27 -46.59 -67.70
CA GLU A 55 -21.74 -47.93 -67.28
C GLU A 55 -23.28 -48.08 -67.28
N GLU A 56 -24.04 -47.14 -66.72
CA GLU A 56 -25.52 -47.20 -66.73
C GLU A 56 -26.07 -47.02 -68.16
N HIS A 57 -25.33 -46.33 -69.02
CA HIS A 57 -25.71 -46.26 -70.44
C HIS A 57 -25.36 -47.53 -71.21
N TYR A 58 -24.33 -48.29 -70.84
CA TYR A 58 -24.00 -49.55 -71.53
C TYR A 58 -25.00 -50.67 -71.22
N ALA A 59 -25.61 -50.67 -70.03
CA ALA A 59 -26.59 -51.68 -69.63
C ALA A 59 -28.01 -51.43 -70.23
N GLU A 60 -28.47 -50.17 -70.32
CA GLU A 60 -29.76 -49.84 -70.95
C GLU A 60 -29.68 -49.66 -72.48
N LEU A 61 -28.53 -49.32 -73.07
CA LEU A 61 -28.40 -49.31 -74.54
C LEU A 61 -28.50 -50.70 -75.17
N LEU A 62 -28.34 -51.79 -74.43
CA LEU A 62 -28.59 -53.14 -74.97
C LEU A 62 -30.11 -53.41 -75.16
N GLY A 63 -30.97 -52.46 -74.80
CA GLY A 63 -32.38 -52.36 -75.20
C GLY A 63 -32.61 -51.71 -76.58
N VAL A 64 -31.71 -51.89 -77.56
CA VAL A 64 -31.93 -51.39 -78.93
C VAL A 64 -33.08 -52.17 -79.59
N SER A 65 -34.22 -51.51 -79.73
CA SER A 65 -35.23 -51.88 -80.73
C SER A 65 -34.56 -51.92 -82.12
N MET A 66 -34.48 -53.11 -82.70
CA MET A 66 -33.93 -53.40 -84.04
C MET A 66 -34.76 -52.74 -85.16
N LYS A 67 -34.78 -51.40 -85.23
CA LYS A 67 -35.28 -50.61 -86.38
C LYS A 67 -34.47 -49.33 -86.53
N GLY A 68 -33.27 -49.47 -87.07
CA GLY A 68 -32.40 -48.36 -87.45
C GLY A 68 -31.04 -48.78 -87.95
N LEU A 69 -30.90 -50.03 -88.43
CA LEU A 69 -29.60 -50.68 -88.68
C LEU A 69 -28.87 -50.20 -89.94
N GLU A 70 -29.23 -49.04 -90.51
CA GLU A 70 -28.57 -48.53 -91.72
C GLU A 70 -28.20 -47.03 -91.70
N ARG A 71 -28.56 -46.23 -90.68
CA ARG A 71 -28.15 -44.80 -90.63
C ARG A 71 -27.95 -44.26 -89.20
N GLY A 72 -26.92 -44.74 -88.51
CA GLY A 72 -26.05 -43.92 -87.63
C GLY A 72 -26.50 -43.51 -86.22
N ILE A 73 -27.78 -43.34 -85.86
CA ILE A 73 -28.16 -42.80 -84.52
C ILE A 73 -28.94 -43.84 -83.71
N VAL A 74 -28.50 -44.12 -82.48
CA VAL A 74 -29.15 -45.09 -81.57
C VAL A 74 -29.99 -44.43 -80.48
N SER A 75 -29.53 -43.30 -79.94
CA SER A 75 -30.28 -42.54 -78.94
C SER A 75 -29.84 -41.08 -78.95
N GLU A 76 -30.80 -40.17 -78.83
CA GLU A 76 -30.56 -38.74 -78.73
C GLU A 76 -31.12 -38.23 -77.40
N ILE A 77 -30.22 -37.85 -76.49
CA ILE A 77 -30.54 -37.26 -75.19
C ILE A 77 -30.16 -35.78 -75.27
N PRO A 78 -30.82 -34.85 -74.58
CA PRO A 78 -30.62 -33.40 -74.78
C PRO A 78 -29.18 -32.87 -74.61
N TYR A 79 -28.25 -33.70 -74.14
CA TYR A 79 -26.85 -33.36 -73.84
C TYR A 79 -25.83 -34.34 -74.44
N ALA A 80 -26.28 -35.45 -75.01
CA ALA A 80 -25.42 -36.47 -75.61
C ALA A 80 -26.15 -37.24 -76.72
N SER A 81 -25.45 -37.49 -77.82
CA SER A 81 -25.93 -38.36 -78.89
C SER A 81 -25.03 -39.58 -79.01
N VAL A 82 -25.64 -40.78 -79.10
CA VAL A 82 -24.94 -42.05 -79.26
C VAL A 82 -25.11 -42.57 -80.69
N TYR A 83 -23.99 -42.79 -81.35
CA TYR A 83 -23.93 -43.33 -82.71
C TYR A 83 -23.31 -44.72 -82.68
N LEU A 84 -23.93 -45.69 -83.37
CA LEU A 84 -23.38 -47.04 -83.54
C LEU A 84 -23.14 -47.30 -85.01
N ILE A 85 -21.91 -47.69 -85.34
CA ILE A 85 -21.48 -47.89 -86.72
C ILE A 85 -20.91 -49.28 -86.88
N ASP A 86 -21.42 -50.02 -87.86
CA ASP A 86 -20.87 -51.28 -88.35
C ASP A 86 -19.90 -50.96 -89.51
N PRO A 87 -18.58 -51.12 -89.32
CA PRO A 87 -17.60 -50.75 -90.31
C PRO A 87 -17.61 -51.63 -91.56
N GLU A 88 -18.22 -52.82 -91.51
CA GLU A 88 -18.31 -53.70 -92.69
C GLU A 88 -19.52 -53.36 -93.58
N LYS A 89 -20.48 -52.56 -93.09
CA LYS A 89 -21.74 -52.25 -93.79
C LYS A 89 -21.82 -50.85 -94.42
N GLY A 90 -20.69 -50.15 -94.55
CA GLY A 90 -20.64 -48.92 -95.36
C GLY A 90 -21.26 -47.67 -94.73
N GLY A 91 -21.26 -47.55 -93.39
CA GLY A 91 -21.54 -46.26 -92.72
C GLY A 91 -20.51 -45.18 -93.09
N ASP A 92 -20.83 -43.90 -92.80
CA ASP A 92 -20.01 -42.69 -93.13
C ASP A 92 -18.51 -43.01 -93.10
N GLU A 93 -17.88 -43.01 -94.29
CA GLU A 93 -16.50 -43.46 -94.50
C GLU A 93 -15.52 -42.79 -93.53
N LYS A 94 -15.81 -41.54 -93.15
CA LYS A 94 -14.96 -40.77 -92.25
C LYS A 94 -14.99 -41.30 -90.81
N LEU A 95 -16.17 -41.69 -90.32
CA LEU A 95 -16.33 -42.29 -89.00
C LEU A 95 -15.87 -43.76 -88.98
N ARG A 96 -16.00 -44.44 -90.11
CA ARG A 96 -15.49 -45.80 -90.32
C ARG A 96 -13.97 -45.87 -90.18
N ASP A 97 -13.25 -44.99 -90.87
CA ASP A 97 -11.79 -44.92 -90.81
C ASP A 97 -11.27 -44.48 -89.43
N GLU A 98 -12.00 -43.59 -88.75
CA GLU A 98 -11.71 -43.22 -87.36
C GLU A 98 -11.88 -44.41 -86.40
N CYS A 99 -12.90 -45.26 -86.59
CA CYS A 99 -13.05 -46.46 -85.75
C CYS A 99 -11.94 -47.51 -85.96
N VAL A 100 -11.43 -47.66 -87.18
CA VAL A 100 -10.39 -48.66 -87.49
C VAL A 100 -9.05 -48.27 -86.86
N ASN A 101 -8.76 -46.98 -86.73
CA ASN A 101 -7.46 -46.46 -86.25
C ASN A 101 -7.38 -46.15 -84.74
N LEU A 102 -8.44 -46.37 -83.96
CA LEU A 102 -8.45 -46.04 -82.53
C LEU A 102 -7.73 -47.12 -81.69
N LYS A 103 -6.40 -47.02 -81.58
CA LYS A 103 -5.63 -47.55 -80.44
C LYS A 103 -5.51 -46.44 -79.38
N GLY A 104 -6.40 -46.43 -78.39
CA GLY A 104 -6.26 -45.61 -77.18
C GLY A 104 -6.41 -44.09 -77.38
N ILE A 105 -7.59 -43.60 -77.00
CA ILE A 105 -7.89 -42.25 -76.46
C ILE A 105 -7.89 -41.04 -77.43
N ASN A 106 -9.01 -40.29 -77.34
CA ASN A 106 -9.28 -38.89 -77.76
C ASN A 106 -8.73 -38.42 -79.12
N LYS A 107 -9.61 -38.19 -80.10
CA LYS A 107 -9.27 -37.30 -81.21
C LYS A 107 -10.42 -36.44 -81.75
N LYS A 108 -10.07 -35.15 -81.85
CA LYS A 108 -10.65 -34.02 -82.60
C LYS A 108 -11.97 -33.40 -82.11
N ILE A 109 -11.76 -32.27 -81.43
CA ILE A 109 -12.68 -31.14 -81.26
C ILE A 109 -13.07 -30.60 -82.65
N LYS A 110 -14.27 -30.91 -83.13
CA LYS A 110 -14.93 -30.11 -84.17
C LYS A 110 -15.79 -29.07 -83.45
N GLY A 111 -15.21 -27.91 -83.17
CA GLY A 111 -15.86 -26.64 -82.76
C GLY A 111 -16.76 -26.66 -81.52
N GLU A 112 -17.85 -27.42 -81.57
CA GLU A 112 -18.95 -27.41 -80.61
C GLU A 112 -19.11 -28.72 -79.81
N PHE A 113 -18.51 -29.84 -80.23
CA PHE A 113 -18.71 -31.15 -79.59
C PHE A 113 -17.40 -31.89 -79.27
N LEU A 114 -17.37 -32.58 -78.12
CA LEU A 114 -16.36 -33.57 -77.71
C LEU A 114 -16.84 -34.96 -78.14
N ILE A 115 -16.02 -35.75 -78.82
CA ILE A 115 -16.40 -37.07 -79.35
C ILE A 115 -15.53 -38.16 -78.70
N TYR A 116 -16.15 -39.16 -78.06
CA TYR A 116 -15.51 -40.33 -77.49
C TYR A 116 -15.94 -41.58 -78.27
N GLY A 117 -14.97 -42.31 -78.83
CA GLY A 117 -15.22 -43.54 -79.58
C GLY A 117 -14.71 -44.78 -78.85
N VAL A 118 -15.53 -45.83 -78.76
CA VAL A 118 -15.15 -47.14 -78.21
C VAL A 118 -15.46 -48.22 -79.24
N SER A 119 -14.52 -49.13 -79.47
CA SER A 119 -14.74 -50.31 -80.32
C SER A 119 -14.87 -51.57 -79.48
N PHE A 120 -15.84 -52.42 -79.81
CA PHE A 120 -16.09 -53.71 -79.14
C PHE A 120 -16.47 -54.78 -80.17
N TYR A 121 -16.51 -56.06 -79.76
CA TYR A 121 -16.94 -57.16 -80.62
C TYR A 121 -18.23 -57.76 -80.09
N GLU A 122 -19.21 -57.98 -80.97
CA GLU A 122 -20.49 -58.61 -80.63
C GLU A 122 -20.84 -59.61 -81.73
N GLY A 123 -21.06 -60.88 -81.35
CA GLY A 123 -21.34 -61.95 -82.32
C GLY A 123 -20.22 -62.18 -83.35
N GLY A 124 -18.96 -61.94 -82.97
CA GLY A 124 -17.79 -62.08 -83.86
C GLY A 124 -17.57 -60.90 -84.82
N LYS A 125 -18.43 -59.87 -84.80
CA LYS A 125 -18.29 -58.66 -85.63
C LYS A 125 -17.83 -57.47 -84.80
N LYS A 126 -16.90 -56.67 -85.34
CA LYS A 126 -16.42 -55.44 -84.68
C LYS A 126 -17.47 -54.34 -84.82
N LYS A 127 -17.89 -53.75 -83.71
CA LYS A 127 -18.80 -52.59 -83.64
C LYS A 127 -18.11 -51.40 -82.99
N CYS A 128 -18.62 -50.21 -83.28
CA CYS A 128 -18.10 -48.94 -82.79
C CYS A 128 -19.24 -48.11 -82.19
N ALA A 129 -19.06 -47.58 -80.99
CA ALA A 129 -19.96 -46.61 -80.38
C ALA A 129 -19.25 -45.25 -80.25
N PHE A 130 -19.92 -44.17 -80.65
CA PHE A 130 -19.44 -42.81 -80.47
C PHE A 130 -20.39 -42.01 -79.58
N TYR A 131 -19.83 -41.34 -78.57
CA TYR A 131 -20.51 -40.44 -77.66
C TYR A 131 -20.11 -39.01 -77.98
N THR A 132 -21.09 -38.12 -78.18
CA THR A 132 -20.82 -36.70 -78.45
C THR A 132 -21.36 -35.80 -77.34
N PHE A 133 -20.57 -34.84 -76.84
CA PHE A 133 -20.96 -33.92 -75.76
C PHE A 133 -20.83 -32.45 -76.21
N LYS A 134 -21.82 -31.59 -75.92
CA LYS A 134 -21.78 -30.17 -76.28
C LYS A 134 -20.82 -29.37 -75.37
N ARG A 135 -19.73 -28.87 -75.94
CA ARG A 135 -18.60 -28.22 -75.26
C ARG A 135 -19.01 -27.04 -74.36
N GLY A 136 -19.94 -26.21 -74.83
CA GLY A 136 -20.41 -25.03 -74.07
C GLY A 136 -21.08 -25.39 -72.75
N LYS A 137 -21.91 -26.44 -72.72
CA LYS A 137 -22.60 -26.90 -71.49
C LYS A 137 -21.67 -27.66 -70.55
N TYR A 138 -20.70 -28.41 -71.09
CA TYR A 138 -19.65 -29.06 -70.30
C TYR A 138 -18.76 -28.03 -69.58
N LEU A 139 -18.31 -26.99 -70.30
CA LEU A 139 -17.53 -25.90 -69.73
C LEU A 139 -18.33 -25.09 -68.70
N SER A 140 -19.62 -24.83 -68.93
CA SER A 140 -20.46 -24.15 -67.93
C SER A 140 -20.71 -25.00 -66.69
N PHE A 141 -20.86 -26.32 -66.83
CA PHE A 141 -21.00 -27.23 -65.70
C PHE A 141 -19.73 -27.27 -64.84
N ILE A 142 -18.56 -27.45 -65.46
CA ILE A 142 -17.26 -27.39 -64.76
C ILE A 142 -17.05 -26.02 -64.12
N GLY A 143 -17.35 -24.94 -64.84
CA GLY A 143 -17.27 -23.58 -64.30
C GLY A 143 -18.14 -23.39 -63.06
N SER A 144 -19.38 -23.89 -63.08
CA SER A 144 -20.28 -23.82 -61.92
C SER A 144 -19.81 -24.67 -60.74
N LEU A 145 -19.26 -25.86 -61.00
CA LEU A 145 -18.69 -26.72 -59.97
C LEU A 145 -17.45 -26.10 -59.34
N ALA A 146 -16.56 -25.54 -60.17
CA ALA A 146 -15.36 -24.82 -59.71
C ALA A 146 -15.72 -23.58 -58.89
N LEU A 147 -16.74 -22.81 -59.30
CA LEU A 147 -17.22 -21.65 -58.55
C LEU A 147 -17.82 -22.05 -57.20
N ASN A 148 -18.63 -23.12 -57.15
CA ASN A 148 -19.20 -23.63 -55.91
C ASN A 148 -18.11 -24.16 -54.97
N PHE A 149 -17.09 -24.83 -55.51
CA PHE A 149 -15.93 -25.28 -54.73
C PHE A 149 -15.13 -24.11 -54.17
N LEU A 150 -14.90 -23.06 -54.97
CA LEU A 150 -14.25 -21.83 -54.52
C LEU A 150 -15.06 -21.15 -53.40
N LEU A 151 -16.38 -21.05 -53.55
CA LEU A 151 -17.24 -20.45 -52.55
C LEU A 151 -17.25 -21.27 -51.24
N PHE A 152 -17.32 -22.59 -51.34
CA PHE A 152 -17.24 -23.48 -50.18
C PHE A 152 -15.90 -23.35 -49.45
N THR A 153 -14.78 -23.35 -50.17
CA THR A 153 -13.45 -23.20 -49.57
C THR A 153 -13.28 -21.84 -48.89
N ILE A 154 -13.80 -20.76 -49.48
CA ILE A 154 -13.81 -19.43 -48.86
C ILE A 154 -14.64 -19.44 -47.58
N LEU A 155 -15.90 -19.89 -47.62
CA LEU A 155 -16.78 -19.90 -46.45
C LEU A 155 -16.22 -20.76 -45.31
N PHE A 156 -15.67 -21.92 -45.66
CA PHE A 156 -15.08 -22.83 -44.70
C PHE A 156 -13.79 -22.28 -44.09
N SER A 157 -12.93 -21.65 -44.89
CA SER A 157 -11.73 -20.96 -44.39
C SER A 157 -12.08 -19.80 -43.47
N ALA A 158 -13.11 -19.02 -43.81
CA ALA A 158 -13.61 -17.94 -42.96
C ALA A 158 -14.14 -18.49 -41.63
N GLY A 159 -14.93 -19.56 -41.66
CA GLY A 159 -15.40 -20.25 -40.46
C GLY A 159 -14.27 -20.78 -39.59
N PHE A 160 -13.24 -21.37 -40.20
CA PHE A 160 -12.06 -21.86 -39.50
C PHE A 160 -11.26 -20.72 -38.85
N ILE A 161 -11.07 -19.59 -39.54
CA ILE A 161 -10.39 -18.41 -39.00
C ILE A 161 -11.16 -17.86 -37.78
N ILE A 162 -12.49 -17.76 -37.88
CA ILE A 162 -13.34 -17.28 -36.78
C ILE A 162 -13.24 -18.25 -35.59
N PHE A 163 -13.29 -19.55 -35.83
CA PHE A 163 -13.15 -20.57 -34.79
C PHE A 163 -11.77 -20.52 -34.12
N ALA A 164 -10.69 -20.46 -34.92
CA ALA A 164 -9.32 -20.38 -34.42
C ALA A 164 -9.08 -19.09 -33.62
N TYR A 165 -9.61 -17.94 -34.09
CA TYR A 165 -9.57 -16.68 -33.37
C TYR A 165 -10.32 -16.76 -32.03
N SER A 166 -11.53 -17.34 -32.03
CA SER A 166 -12.31 -17.56 -30.80
C SER A 166 -11.56 -18.45 -29.80
N LEU A 167 -10.91 -19.51 -30.29
CA LEU A 167 -10.11 -20.41 -29.46
C LEU A 167 -8.90 -19.70 -28.86
N LEU A 168 -8.12 -18.99 -29.69
CA LEU A 168 -6.96 -18.22 -29.27
C LEU A 168 -7.34 -17.14 -28.25
N SER A 169 -8.43 -16.42 -28.51
CA SER A 169 -8.93 -15.37 -27.64
C SER A 169 -9.30 -15.91 -26.25
N ARG A 170 -10.01 -17.04 -26.19
CA ARG A 170 -10.42 -17.66 -24.93
C ARG A 170 -9.28 -18.33 -24.16
N ILE A 171 -8.33 -18.93 -24.87
CA ILE A 171 -7.27 -19.75 -24.26
C ILE A 171 -6.06 -18.91 -23.83
N VAL A 172 -5.74 -17.85 -24.59
CA VAL A 172 -4.49 -17.09 -24.41
C VAL A 172 -4.79 -15.62 -24.10
N LEU A 173 -5.54 -14.92 -24.96
CA LEU A 173 -5.68 -13.47 -24.86
C LEU A 173 -6.43 -13.04 -23.60
N LYS A 174 -7.57 -13.68 -23.30
CA LYS A 174 -8.40 -13.33 -22.14
C LYS A 174 -7.66 -13.55 -20.80
N PRO A 175 -7.02 -14.71 -20.54
CA PRO A 175 -6.25 -14.89 -19.31
C PRO A 175 -5.08 -13.91 -19.16
N ILE A 176 -4.39 -13.57 -20.25
CA ILE A 176 -3.31 -12.57 -20.21
C ILE A 176 -3.85 -11.19 -19.82
N LEU A 177 -4.97 -10.76 -20.41
CA LEU A 177 -5.61 -9.48 -20.08
C LEU A 177 -6.10 -9.46 -18.62
N GLU A 178 -6.64 -10.57 -18.12
CA GLU A 178 -7.07 -10.70 -16.72
C GLU A 178 -5.88 -10.62 -15.75
N LEU A 179 -4.74 -11.22 -16.10
CA LEU A 179 -3.50 -11.10 -15.33
C LEU A 179 -2.98 -9.66 -15.33
N PHE A 180 -2.98 -8.98 -16.48
CA PHE A 180 -2.61 -7.56 -16.56
C PHE A 180 -3.52 -6.66 -15.72
N ASN A 181 -4.83 -6.91 -15.75
CA ASN A 181 -5.78 -6.18 -14.92
C ASN A 181 -5.55 -6.44 -13.42
N ALA A 182 -5.24 -7.68 -13.04
CA ALA A 182 -4.88 -8.01 -11.66
C ALA A 182 -3.64 -7.22 -11.19
N VAL A 183 -2.59 -7.14 -12.02
CA VAL A 183 -1.39 -6.33 -11.72
C VAL A 183 -1.76 -4.86 -11.49
N LYS A 184 -2.59 -4.28 -12.37
CA LYS A 184 -3.00 -2.89 -12.28
C LYS A 184 -3.80 -2.59 -11.01
N GLU A 185 -4.73 -3.48 -10.65
CA GLU A 185 -5.54 -3.33 -9.44
C GLU A 185 -4.71 -3.47 -8.16
N ILE A 186 -3.79 -4.44 -8.10
CA ILE A 186 -2.89 -4.60 -6.96
C ILE A 186 -2.00 -3.36 -6.80
N SER A 187 -1.46 -2.85 -7.91
CA SER A 187 -0.66 -1.61 -7.92
C SER A 187 -1.47 -0.39 -7.49
N ALA A 188 -2.79 -0.41 -7.69
CA ALA A 188 -3.72 0.64 -7.24
C ALA A 188 -4.17 0.47 -5.77
N GLY A 189 -3.68 -0.55 -5.06
CA GLY A 189 -3.94 -0.78 -3.64
C GLY A 189 -4.93 -1.91 -3.33
N ASN A 190 -5.45 -2.63 -4.33
CA ASN A 190 -6.29 -3.81 -4.09
C ASN A 190 -5.42 -5.05 -3.77
N GLU A 191 -5.00 -5.16 -2.52
CA GLU A 191 -4.07 -6.18 -2.03
C GLU A 191 -4.63 -7.61 -2.02
N GLU A 192 -5.95 -7.77 -2.12
CA GLU A 192 -6.65 -9.07 -2.09
C GLU A 192 -6.79 -9.70 -3.48
N ARG A 193 -6.63 -8.89 -4.54
CA ARG A 193 -6.77 -9.37 -5.92
C ARG A 193 -5.69 -10.42 -6.24
N ARG A 194 -6.10 -11.50 -6.89
CA ARG A 194 -5.22 -12.59 -7.38
C ARG A 194 -5.52 -12.93 -8.84
N ALA A 195 -4.51 -13.25 -9.63
CA ALA A 195 -4.72 -13.72 -11.00
C ALA A 195 -5.51 -15.06 -10.99
N ASP A 196 -6.40 -15.24 -11.96
CA ASP A 196 -7.13 -16.51 -12.11
C ASP A 196 -6.14 -17.62 -12.53
N GLU A 197 -6.17 -18.73 -11.81
CA GLU A 197 -5.34 -19.92 -12.05
C GLU A 197 -6.06 -20.96 -12.91
N SER A 198 -7.01 -20.53 -13.74
CA SER A 198 -7.70 -21.35 -14.72
C SER A 198 -7.00 -21.33 -16.09
N GLY A 199 -7.34 -22.28 -16.97
CA GLY A 199 -6.83 -22.32 -18.34
C GLY A 199 -5.70 -23.33 -18.57
N PRO A 200 -4.91 -23.21 -19.65
CA PRO A 200 -3.79 -24.10 -19.98
C PRO A 200 -2.72 -24.18 -18.91
N LYS A 201 -1.94 -25.26 -18.89
CA LYS A 201 -0.91 -25.51 -17.87
C LYS A 201 0.07 -24.34 -17.76
N GLU A 202 0.48 -23.78 -18.89
CA GLU A 202 1.41 -22.66 -19.01
C GLU A 202 0.83 -21.38 -18.38
N ILE A 203 -0.45 -21.10 -18.63
CA ILE A 203 -1.15 -19.95 -18.06
C ILE A 203 -1.34 -20.11 -16.56
N ARG A 204 -1.78 -21.29 -16.09
CA ARG A 204 -1.93 -21.56 -14.65
C ARG A 204 -0.61 -21.45 -13.90
N PHE A 205 0.47 -21.97 -14.49
CA PHE A 205 1.80 -21.86 -13.90
C PHE A 205 2.25 -20.40 -13.78
N LEU A 206 1.99 -19.58 -14.81
CA LEU A 206 2.28 -18.15 -14.76
C LEU A 206 1.42 -17.43 -13.69
N SER A 207 0.11 -17.66 -13.65
CA SER A 207 -0.80 -17.06 -12.67
C SER A 207 -0.41 -17.43 -11.24
N SER A 208 -0.10 -18.70 -10.97
CA SER A 208 0.31 -19.16 -9.63
C SER A 208 1.67 -18.61 -9.20
N SER A 209 2.65 -18.53 -10.11
CA SER A 209 3.95 -17.90 -9.84
C SER A 209 3.80 -16.42 -9.51
N PHE A 210 2.92 -15.74 -10.25
CA PHE A 210 2.60 -14.34 -10.00
C PHE A 210 1.91 -14.16 -8.64
N ASN A 211 0.89 -14.98 -8.32
CA ASN A 211 0.19 -14.92 -7.04
C ASN A 211 1.15 -15.13 -5.86
N LYS A 212 2.09 -16.07 -5.98
CA LYS A 212 3.13 -16.30 -4.97
C LYS A 212 4.05 -15.09 -4.79
N MET A 213 4.50 -14.48 -5.89
CA MET A 213 5.32 -13.26 -5.83
C MET A 213 4.58 -12.11 -5.14
N ILE A 214 3.29 -11.94 -5.43
CA ILE A 214 2.46 -10.94 -4.76
C ILE A 214 2.39 -11.21 -3.26
N GLU A 215 2.13 -12.45 -2.85
CA GLU A 215 2.09 -12.81 -1.43
C GLU A 215 3.42 -12.51 -0.70
N GLU A 216 4.55 -12.83 -1.31
CA GLU A 216 5.88 -12.49 -0.78
C GLU A 216 6.09 -10.97 -0.69
N LEU A 217 5.71 -10.22 -1.74
CA LEU A 217 5.79 -8.76 -1.75
C LEU A 217 4.93 -8.12 -0.66
N MET A 218 3.69 -8.57 -0.47
CA MET A 218 2.80 -8.03 0.56
C MET A 218 3.31 -8.33 1.96
N THR A 219 3.88 -9.53 2.16
CA THR A 219 4.50 -9.90 3.42
C THR A 219 5.69 -8.98 3.73
N LYS A 220 6.56 -8.74 2.74
CA LYS A 220 7.70 -7.83 2.88
C LYS A 220 7.30 -6.38 3.09
N LYS A 221 6.25 -5.90 2.41
CA LYS A 221 5.68 -4.57 2.62
C LYS A 221 5.20 -4.39 4.06
N ARG A 222 4.42 -5.34 4.58
CA ARG A 222 3.91 -5.28 5.97
C ARG A 222 5.03 -5.33 7.01
N GLU A 223 6.04 -6.16 6.78
CA GLU A 223 7.24 -6.23 7.62
C GLU A 223 7.96 -4.87 7.64
N LEU A 224 8.15 -4.26 6.47
CA LEU A 224 8.78 -2.94 6.35
C LEU A 224 7.97 -1.84 7.04
N GLU A 225 6.66 -1.79 6.81
CA GLU A 225 5.76 -0.81 7.47
C GLU A 225 5.81 -0.93 8.99
N ARG A 226 5.86 -2.17 9.51
CA ARG A 226 6.02 -2.43 10.94
C ARG A 226 7.37 -1.93 11.46
N THR A 227 8.47 -2.26 10.79
CA THR A 227 9.82 -1.83 11.18
C THR A 227 9.95 -0.31 11.14
N VAL A 228 9.38 0.37 10.13
CA VAL A 228 9.37 1.84 10.06
C VAL A 228 8.64 2.43 11.25
N LYS A 229 7.47 1.90 11.60
CA LYS A 229 6.71 2.36 12.76
C LYS A 229 7.47 2.17 14.08
N GLU A 230 8.06 1.00 14.28
CA GLU A 230 8.88 0.69 15.47
C GLU A 230 10.10 1.64 15.56
N LEU A 231 10.78 1.90 14.44
CA LEU A 231 11.90 2.85 14.37
C LEU A 231 11.48 4.29 14.71
N GLU A 232 10.31 4.73 14.22
CA GLU A 232 9.79 6.05 14.55
C GLU A 232 9.48 6.21 16.04
N ASP A 233 8.90 5.18 16.67
CA ASP A 233 8.62 5.17 18.11
C ASP A 233 9.91 5.23 18.93
N VAL A 234 10.88 4.37 18.61
CA VAL A 234 12.20 4.37 19.27
C VAL A 234 12.92 5.71 19.09
N ASN A 235 12.89 6.29 17.90
CA ASN A 235 13.52 7.60 17.65
C ASN A 235 12.85 8.73 18.44
N ARG A 236 11.52 8.70 18.58
CA ARG A 236 10.78 9.66 19.43
C ARG A 236 11.18 9.53 20.89
N GLU A 237 11.26 8.31 21.42
CA GLU A 237 11.69 8.06 22.80
C GLU A 237 13.15 8.48 23.02
N MET A 238 14.04 8.13 22.10
CA MET A 238 15.46 8.49 22.16
C MET A 238 15.66 10.01 22.21
N ARG A 239 14.92 10.78 21.40
CA ARG A 239 14.98 12.25 21.42
C ARG A 239 14.54 12.83 22.77
N ARG A 240 13.45 12.31 23.34
CA ARG A 240 12.98 12.74 24.67
C ARG A 240 14.01 12.45 25.76
N ALA A 241 14.56 11.23 25.77
CA ALA A 241 15.60 10.84 26.72
C ALA A 241 16.86 11.72 26.58
N GLN A 242 17.24 12.09 25.35
CA GLN A 242 18.37 12.99 25.12
C GLN A 242 18.11 14.40 25.65
N GLU A 243 16.91 14.96 25.45
CA GLU A 243 16.54 16.28 25.98
C GLU A 243 16.55 16.29 27.51
N GLU A 244 16.00 15.25 28.14
CA GLU A 244 16.03 15.06 29.59
C GLU A 244 17.46 14.92 30.12
N MET A 245 18.32 14.17 29.41
CA MET A 245 19.73 14.00 29.78
C MET A 245 20.51 15.31 29.70
N VAL A 246 20.29 16.12 28.66
CA VAL A 246 20.91 17.46 28.54
C VAL A 246 20.47 18.37 29.68
N GLN A 247 19.18 18.35 30.06
CA GLN A 247 18.69 19.11 31.21
C GLN A 247 19.31 18.63 32.52
N ALA A 248 19.38 17.31 32.73
CA ALA A 248 20.00 16.72 33.91
C ALA A 248 21.49 17.07 34.02
N GLU A 249 22.23 17.06 32.91
CA GLU A 249 23.65 17.43 32.86
C GLU A 249 23.85 18.92 33.19
N ARG A 250 23.02 19.80 32.64
CA ARG A 250 23.02 21.24 32.97
C ARG A 250 22.79 21.45 34.46
N LEU A 251 21.79 20.79 35.03
CA LEU A 251 21.46 20.89 36.45
C LEU A 251 22.57 20.33 37.34
N ALA A 252 23.17 19.19 36.99
CA ALA A 252 24.29 18.62 37.73
C ALA A 252 25.52 19.54 37.68
N SER A 253 25.78 20.18 36.54
CA SER A 253 26.90 21.11 36.38
C SER A 253 26.68 22.40 37.15
N ILE A 254 25.50 23.01 37.04
CA ILE A 254 25.08 24.10 37.93
C ILE A 254 25.25 23.64 39.36
N GLY A 255 24.82 22.43 39.69
CA GLY A 255 24.82 21.95 41.04
C GLY A 255 26.19 21.80 41.69
N ARG A 256 27.17 21.24 40.96
CA ARG A 256 28.56 21.16 41.41
C ARG A 256 29.18 22.53 41.58
N LEU A 257 28.97 23.43 40.62
CA LEU A 257 29.47 24.81 40.70
C LEU A 257 28.85 25.55 41.88
N SER A 258 27.56 25.35 42.10
CA SER A 258 26.80 25.94 43.20
C SER A 258 27.29 25.48 44.55
N ALA A 259 27.59 24.19 44.71
CA ALA A 259 28.12 23.66 45.96
C ALA A 259 29.52 24.17 46.28
N GLY A 260 30.40 24.27 45.28
CA GLY A 260 31.72 24.87 45.45
C GLY A 260 31.63 26.37 45.79
N VAL A 261 30.86 27.13 45.00
CA VAL A 261 30.67 28.57 45.22
C VAL A 261 30.01 28.84 46.58
N ALA A 262 29.06 28.02 47.00
CA ALA A 262 28.40 28.15 48.29
C ALA A 262 29.34 27.98 49.47
N HIS A 263 30.20 26.97 49.41
CA HIS A 263 31.16 26.70 50.47
C HIS A 263 32.23 27.79 50.54
N GLU A 264 32.76 28.20 49.38
CA GLU A 264 33.82 29.21 49.28
C GLU A 264 33.34 30.64 49.55
N LEU A 265 32.07 30.97 49.26
CA LEU A 265 31.49 32.29 49.57
C LEU A 265 30.82 32.35 50.94
N GLY A 266 30.21 31.26 51.41
CA GLY A 266 29.53 31.22 52.71
C GLY A 266 30.51 31.45 53.88
N ASN A 267 31.73 30.95 53.74
CA ASN A 267 32.79 31.11 54.75
C ASN A 267 33.22 32.58 54.96
N PRO A 268 33.64 33.34 53.92
CA PRO A 268 33.99 34.75 54.10
C PRO A 268 32.77 35.60 54.47
N LEU A 269 31.56 35.28 53.99
CA LEU A 269 30.34 35.99 54.38
C LEU A 269 30.01 35.83 55.86
N SER A 270 30.03 34.61 56.38
CA SER A 270 29.81 34.35 57.81
C SER A 270 30.84 35.08 58.67
N THR A 271 32.08 35.16 58.19
CA THR A 271 33.16 35.94 58.84
C THR A 271 32.84 37.43 58.85
N ILE A 272 32.34 37.99 57.74
CA ILE A 272 31.93 39.39 57.64
C ILE A 272 30.75 39.69 58.58
N THR A 273 29.72 38.84 58.62
CA THR A 273 28.59 39.00 59.57
C THR A 273 29.09 39.06 61.01
N MET A 274 29.95 38.12 61.41
CA MET A 274 30.50 38.07 62.76
C MET A 274 31.31 39.34 63.08
N LEU A 275 32.13 39.82 62.14
CA LEU A 275 32.90 41.06 62.32
C LEU A 275 32.02 42.30 62.42
N LEU A 276 30.89 42.34 61.70
CA LEU A 276 29.92 43.44 61.78
C LEU A 276 29.17 43.45 63.11
N GLU A 277 28.78 42.28 63.64
CA GLU A 277 28.20 42.17 64.98
C GLU A 277 29.18 42.67 66.05
N LEU A 278 30.47 42.33 65.93
CA LEU A 278 31.52 42.85 66.81
C LEU A 278 31.69 44.37 66.66
N LEU A 279 31.66 44.90 65.44
CA LEU A 279 31.79 46.34 65.16
C LEU A 279 30.61 47.16 65.69
N LYS A 280 29.37 46.67 65.61
CA LYS A 280 28.18 47.35 66.15
C LYS A 280 28.32 47.71 67.63
N SER A 281 29.08 46.94 68.40
CA SER A 281 29.31 47.21 69.83
C SER A 281 30.23 48.40 70.12
N HIS A 282 30.89 48.98 69.11
CA HIS A 282 31.89 50.05 69.23
C HIS A 282 31.62 51.27 68.33
N LEU A 283 30.46 51.32 67.65
CA LEU A 283 30.16 52.34 66.64
C LEU A 283 29.16 53.40 67.14
N ASP A 284 29.24 54.60 66.55
CA ASP A 284 28.23 55.65 66.69
C ASP A 284 26.93 55.30 65.94
N GLU A 285 25.86 56.08 66.09
CA GLU A 285 24.54 55.78 65.49
C GLU A 285 24.61 55.53 63.97
N LYS A 286 25.46 56.28 63.25
CA LYS A 286 25.67 56.09 61.80
C LYS A 286 26.45 54.82 61.49
N GLY A 287 27.46 54.48 62.28
CA GLY A 287 28.20 53.23 62.12
C GLY A 287 27.31 51.99 62.38
N ILE A 288 26.40 52.06 63.36
CA ILE A 288 25.41 51.01 63.60
C ILE A 288 24.48 50.85 62.38
N GLU A 289 24.05 51.95 61.75
CA GLU A 289 23.23 51.92 60.53
C GLU A 289 23.97 51.25 59.36
N TYR A 290 25.23 51.61 59.12
CA TYR A 290 26.03 50.99 58.07
C TYR A 290 26.30 49.51 58.34
N ALA A 291 26.61 49.15 59.59
CA ALA A 291 26.85 47.75 59.95
C ALA A 291 25.59 46.89 59.75
N LYS A 292 24.41 47.45 60.02
CA LYS A 292 23.13 46.81 59.75
C LYS A 292 22.88 46.61 58.25
N LYS A 293 23.16 47.62 57.41
CA LYS A 293 23.05 47.49 55.95
C LYS A 293 23.97 46.42 55.36
N ILE A 294 25.21 46.32 55.87
CA ILE A 294 26.13 45.29 55.38
C ILE A 294 25.67 43.89 55.83
N GLU A 295 25.17 43.75 57.05
CA GLU A 295 24.60 42.49 57.54
C GLU A 295 23.40 42.03 56.70
N GLU A 296 22.49 42.95 56.34
CA GLU A 296 21.36 42.68 55.43
C GLU A 296 21.85 42.16 54.06
N GLU A 297 22.93 42.74 53.51
CA GLU A 297 23.52 42.27 52.24
C GLU A 297 24.21 40.91 52.37
N VAL A 298 24.84 40.62 53.51
CA VAL A 298 25.45 39.31 53.77
C VAL A 298 24.37 38.22 53.91
N GLU A 299 23.29 38.50 54.64
CA GLU A 299 22.14 37.59 54.73
C GLU A 299 21.54 37.32 53.34
N ARG A 300 21.44 38.36 52.51
CA ARG A 300 20.98 38.25 51.12
C ARG A 300 21.89 37.33 50.30
N MET A 301 23.21 37.49 50.39
CA MET A 301 24.16 36.60 49.70
C MET A 301 24.05 35.15 50.21
N ASN A 302 23.93 34.94 51.52
CA ASN A 302 23.72 33.61 52.10
C ASN A 302 22.40 32.96 51.64
N ARG A 303 21.35 33.75 51.39
CA ARG A 303 20.09 33.26 50.82
C ARG A 303 20.24 32.88 49.34
N ILE A 304 20.95 33.68 48.54
CA ILE A 304 21.24 33.36 47.13
C ILE A 304 22.02 32.05 47.04
N ILE A 305 23.04 31.89 47.87
CA ILE A 305 23.86 30.68 47.98
C ILE A 305 23.01 29.45 48.31
N ARG A 306 22.13 29.55 49.32
CA ARG A 306 21.23 28.44 49.70
C ARG A 306 20.25 28.07 48.59
N ASN A 307 19.63 29.06 47.95
CA ASN A 307 18.72 28.81 46.83
C ASN A 307 19.42 28.15 45.63
N LEU A 308 20.69 28.51 45.41
CA LEU A 308 21.52 27.93 44.37
C LEU A 308 21.92 26.47 44.71
N LEU A 309 22.22 26.18 45.97
CA LEU A 309 22.41 24.81 46.48
C LEU A 309 21.14 23.96 46.40
N ASP A 310 19.97 24.52 46.64
CA ASP A 310 18.70 23.79 46.55
C ASP A 310 18.41 23.31 45.12
N LEU A 311 18.89 24.04 44.10
CA LEU A 311 18.84 23.58 42.71
C LEU A 311 19.77 22.38 42.44
N SER A 312 20.89 22.30 43.16
CA SER A 312 21.92 21.27 42.96
C SER A 312 21.57 19.93 43.57
N ARG A 313 20.78 19.94 44.65
CA ARG A 313 20.55 18.76 45.45
C ARG A 313 19.53 17.82 44.79
N PRO A 314 19.79 16.50 44.76
CA PRO A 314 18.72 15.53 44.55
C PRO A 314 17.79 15.60 45.77
N PHE A 315 16.57 16.10 45.56
CA PHE A 315 15.55 16.08 46.61
C PHE A 315 15.03 14.65 46.75
N LYS A 316 15.16 14.07 47.95
CA LYS A 316 14.44 12.86 48.32
C LYS A 316 13.20 13.30 49.08
N ALA A 317 12.02 13.09 48.50
CA ALA A 317 10.76 13.46 49.14
C ALA A 317 10.47 12.53 50.33
N GLU A 318 10.09 13.11 51.46
CA GLU A 318 9.63 12.40 52.65
C GLU A 318 8.09 12.40 52.68
N LEU A 319 7.51 11.38 52.04
CA LEU A 319 6.05 11.26 51.89
C LEU A 319 5.38 10.90 53.22
N LYS A 320 4.40 11.71 53.63
CA LYS A 320 3.54 11.45 54.79
C LYS A 320 2.15 12.07 54.60
N TRP A 321 1.17 11.55 55.33
CA TRP A 321 -0.13 12.21 55.44
C TRP A 321 0.03 13.51 56.23
N PHE A 322 -0.49 14.61 55.71
CA PHE A 322 -0.54 15.89 56.42
C PHE A 322 -1.83 16.65 56.10
N ASN A 323 -2.17 17.58 56.99
CA ASN A 323 -3.26 18.53 56.78
C ASN A 323 -2.74 19.77 56.05
N PRO A 324 -3.11 19.99 54.78
CA PRO A 324 -2.62 21.13 54.02
C PRO A 324 -3.12 22.47 54.56
N GLU A 325 -4.29 22.52 55.19
CA GLU A 325 -4.82 23.76 55.75
C GLU A 325 -4.00 24.27 56.94
N GLU A 326 -3.51 23.37 57.79
CA GLU A 326 -2.63 23.74 58.90
C GLU A 326 -1.32 24.35 58.39
N ILE A 327 -0.77 23.75 57.34
CA ILE A 327 0.45 24.26 56.71
C ILE A 327 0.20 25.61 56.03
N ILE A 328 -0.89 25.75 55.28
CA ILE A 328 -1.24 27.02 54.64
C ILE A 328 -1.37 28.13 55.68
N LYS A 329 -2.11 27.89 56.78
CA LYS A 329 -2.24 28.86 57.89
C LYS A 329 -0.89 29.22 58.50
N LYS A 330 -0.02 28.23 58.75
CA LYS A 330 1.33 28.46 59.26
C LYS A 330 2.16 29.30 58.30
N VAL A 331 2.18 28.96 57.02
CA VAL A 331 2.94 29.68 56.00
C VAL A 331 2.43 31.12 55.83
N LEU A 332 1.12 31.33 55.79
CA LEU A 332 0.52 32.66 55.75
C LEU A 332 0.99 33.53 56.93
N SER A 333 1.08 32.96 58.13
CA SER A 333 1.58 33.69 59.31
C SER A 333 3.06 34.08 59.24
N ILE A 334 3.88 33.34 58.46
CA ILE A 334 5.31 33.59 58.30
C ILE A 334 5.58 34.65 57.24
N VAL A 335 4.82 34.62 56.13
CA VAL A 335 5.07 35.49 54.97
C VAL A 335 4.70 36.96 55.25
N LEU A 336 3.84 37.19 56.24
CA LEU A 336 3.21 38.49 56.51
C LEU A 336 3.54 39.00 57.89
N THR A 337 4.23 40.14 57.96
CA THR A 337 4.47 40.87 59.20
C THR A 337 3.27 41.74 59.56
N ASP A 338 3.12 42.09 60.84
CA ASP A 338 2.01 42.95 61.31
C ASP A 338 1.96 44.33 60.64
N ARG A 339 3.10 44.83 60.12
CA ARG A 339 3.17 46.09 59.39
C ARG A 339 2.57 46.02 57.98
N GLU A 340 2.62 44.86 57.35
CA GLU A 340 2.16 44.64 55.96
C GLU A 340 0.65 44.42 55.88
N LYS A 341 -0.01 44.04 56.99
CA LYS A 341 -1.47 43.89 57.09
C LYS A 341 -2.26 45.19 56.83
N ASN A 342 -1.60 46.34 56.88
CA ASN A 342 -2.22 47.64 56.56
C ASN A 342 -2.37 47.88 55.05
N TYR A 343 -1.63 47.15 54.21
CA TYR A 343 -1.58 47.36 52.75
C TYR A 343 -2.06 46.15 51.95
N ILE A 344 -2.05 44.96 52.55
CA ILE A 344 -2.41 43.71 51.89
C ILE A 344 -3.57 43.05 52.64
N LYS A 345 -4.73 42.93 51.97
CA LYS A 345 -5.84 42.11 52.45
C LYS A 345 -5.60 40.66 52.07
N ILE A 346 -5.76 39.74 53.01
CA ILE A 346 -5.45 38.33 52.78
C ILE A 346 -6.58 37.46 53.26
N ASP A 347 -7.12 36.68 52.32
CA ASP A 347 -8.22 35.77 52.55
C ASP A 347 -7.78 34.33 52.24
N PHE A 348 -8.10 33.42 53.16
CA PHE A 348 -7.95 31.99 52.94
C PHE A 348 -9.33 31.34 52.83
N VAL A 349 -9.60 30.74 51.68
CA VAL A 349 -10.83 30.02 51.38
C VAL A 349 -10.52 28.52 51.38
N SER A 350 -10.92 27.85 52.45
CA SER A 350 -10.75 26.40 52.61
C SER A 350 -11.72 25.63 51.70
N GLY A 351 -11.20 24.63 51.00
CA GLY A 351 -11.96 23.62 50.27
C GLY A 351 -12.33 22.38 51.11
N GLY A 352 -12.01 22.37 52.41
CA GLY A 352 -12.34 21.26 53.32
C GLY A 352 -11.50 19.99 53.13
N ILE A 353 -10.25 20.13 52.68
CA ILE A 353 -9.36 18.99 52.39
C ILE A 353 -8.32 18.89 53.51
N ASN A 354 -8.45 17.86 54.33
CA ASN A 354 -7.69 17.74 55.58
C ASN A 354 -6.57 16.69 55.52
N GLU A 355 -6.49 15.91 54.44
CA GLU A 355 -5.48 14.84 54.29
C GLU A 355 -4.97 14.77 52.85
N VAL A 356 -3.65 14.93 52.69
CA VAL A 356 -2.90 14.74 51.44
C VAL A 356 -1.67 13.90 51.75
N PHE A 357 -1.39 12.88 50.93
CA PHE A 357 -0.18 12.06 51.07
C PHE A 357 0.93 12.56 50.15
N SER A 358 1.80 13.42 50.70
CA SER A 358 2.89 14.07 49.97
C SER A 358 3.99 14.54 50.95
N ASP A 359 4.95 15.36 50.51
CA ASP A 359 5.97 15.95 51.39
C ASP A 359 5.53 17.36 51.86
N PRO A 360 5.20 17.54 53.15
CA PRO A 360 4.73 18.83 53.66
C PRO A 360 5.80 19.92 53.66
N ASN A 361 7.10 19.57 53.72
CA ASN A 361 8.18 20.56 53.68
C ASN A 361 8.31 21.11 52.26
N LEU A 362 8.29 20.23 51.25
CA LEU A 362 8.34 20.65 49.84
C LEU A 362 7.08 21.43 49.45
N PHE A 363 5.91 21.00 49.92
CA PHE A 363 4.66 21.77 49.75
C PHE A 363 4.76 23.17 50.37
N SER A 364 5.23 23.26 51.63
CA SER A 364 5.43 24.54 52.31
C SER A 364 6.37 25.45 51.53
N GLN A 365 7.46 24.91 50.98
CA GLN A 365 8.45 25.67 50.22
C GLN A 365 7.88 26.23 48.91
N ILE A 366 7.11 25.43 48.17
CA ILE A 366 6.38 25.91 46.98
C ILE A 366 5.44 27.04 47.38
N LEU A 367 4.64 26.85 48.44
CA LEU A 367 3.65 27.82 48.88
C LEU A 367 4.29 29.14 49.33
N ILE A 368 5.40 29.09 50.09
CA ILE A 368 6.18 30.28 50.48
C ILE A 368 6.63 31.06 49.24
N ASN A 369 7.17 30.38 48.23
CA ASN A 369 7.64 31.03 47.01
C ASN A 369 6.50 31.71 46.23
N LEU A 370 5.34 31.05 46.12
CA LEU A 370 4.18 31.62 45.45
C LEU A 370 3.65 32.86 46.21
N LEU A 371 3.54 32.77 47.54
CA LEU A 371 3.06 33.86 48.38
C LEU A 371 4.01 35.05 48.43
N LEU A 372 5.33 34.82 48.47
CA LEU A 372 6.31 35.91 48.38
C LEU A 372 6.22 36.64 47.04
N ASN A 373 6.02 35.91 45.94
CA ASN A 373 5.82 36.52 44.63
C ASN A 373 4.53 37.35 44.57
N ALA A 374 3.43 36.82 45.11
CA ALA A 374 2.17 37.55 45.23
C ALA A 374 2.33 38.82 46.09
N LYS A 375 3.01 38.70 47.24
CA LYS A 375 3.31 39.82 48.15
C LYS A 375 4.08 40.93 47.44
N ASP A 376 5.18 40.59 46.78
CA ASP A 376 6.03 41.56 46.10
C ASP A 376 5.25 42.29 45.00
N ALA A 377 4.44 41.57 44.22
CA ALA A 377 3.63 42.15 43.15
C ALA A 377 2.54 43.10 43.66
N VAL A 378 1.94 42.80 44.82
CA VAL A 378 0.95 43.67 45.47
C VAL A 378 1.62 44.90 46.09
N MET A 379 2.75 44.73 46.76
CA MET A 379 3.50 45.83 47.37
C MET A 379 4.05 46.80 46.33
N GLU A 380 4.49 46.32 45.17
CA GLU A 380 4.92 47.16 44.05
C GLU A 380 3.77 48.02 43.49
N LYS A 381 2.54 47.50 43.53
CA LYS A 381 1.32 48.26 43.18
C LYS A 381 0.87 49.23 44.29
N GLY A 382 1.38 49.05 45.50
CA GLY A 382 1.12 49.88 46.69
C GLY A 382 0.13 49.27 47.68
N SER A 383 -0.94 48.63 47.20
CA SER A 383 -1.89 47.88 48.02
C SER A 383 -2.68 46.89 47.18
N GLY A 384 -3.27 45.88 47.81
CA GLY A 384 -4.09 44.92 47.10
C GLY A 384 -4.50 43.73 47.96
N GLU A 385 -4.90 42.66 47.28
CA GLU A 385 -5.43 41.46 47.89
C GLU A 385 -4.68 40.23 47.43
N ILE A 386 -4.45 39.30 48.36
CA ILE A 386 -3.97 37.94 48.07
C ILE A 386 -5.02 36.95 48.59
N ILE A 387 -5.53 36.12 47.70
CA ILE A 387 -6.51 35.09 48.02
C ILE A 387 -5.84 33.74 47.85
N VAL A 388 -5.81 32.95 48.93
CA VAL A 388 -5.43 31.54 48.86
C VAL A 388 -6.68 30.70 48.90
N LYS A 389 -6.91 29.89 47.88
CA LYS A 389 -8.06 28.98 47.81
C LYS A 389 -7.57 27.55 47.66
N THR A 390 -8.17 26.62 48.39
CA THR A 390 -7.97 25.19 48.14
C THR A 390 -9.24 24.57 47.58
N GLU A 391 -9.08 23.58 46.70
CA GLU A 391 -10.19 22.78 46.19
C GLU A 391 -9.73 21.40 45.72
N LYS A 392 -10.70 20.50 45.53
CA LYS A 392 -10.47 19.16 44.99
C LYS A 392 -10.95 19.15 43.55
N GLU A 393 -10.05 18.88 42.62
CA GLU A 393 -10.36 18.69 41.20
C GLU A 393 -10.00 17.26 40.80
N GLY A 394 -11.00 16.38 40.75
CA GLY A 394 -10.79 14.95 40.50
C GLY A 394 -9.88 14.32 41.56
N GLU A 395 -8.74 13.78 41.13
CA GLU A 395 -7.73 13.15 41.99
C GLU A 395 -6.67 14.15 42.53
N PHE A 396 -6.81 15.45 42.22
CA PHE A 396 -5.85 16.47 42.61
C PHE A 396 -6.36 17.34 43.76
N PHE A 397 -5.48 17.57 44.72
CA PHE A 397 -5.52 18.70 45.64
C PHE A 397 -4.95 19.94 44.92
N VAL A 398 -5.79 20.96 44.76
CA VAL A 398 -5.44 22.21 44.09
C VAL A 398 -5.30 23.32 45.12
N THR A 399 -4.15 23.99 45.13
CA THR A 399 -3.92 25.23 45.88
C THR A 399 -3.76 26.38 44.90
N GLU A 400 -4.71 27.31 44.91
CA GLU A 400 -4.68 28.54 44.15
C GLU A 400 -4.15 29.69 45.02
N VAL A 401 -3.17 30.43 44.49
CA VAL A 401 -2.69 31.70 45.04
C VAL A 401 -2.99 32.78 44.00
N LYS A 402 -3.96 33.63 44.30
CA LYS A 402 -4.37 34.76 43.47
C LYS A 402 -3.91 36.06 44.10
N ASP A 403 -3.32 36.94 43.30
CA ASP A 403 -2.95 38.30 43.70
C ASP A 403 -3.61 39.34 42.80
N THR A 404 -3.79 40.55 43.32
CA THR A 404 -4.24 41.72 42.54
C THR A 404 -3.10 42.68 42.22
N GLY A 405 -1.87 42.18 42.15
CA GLY A 405 -0.65 42.96 41.97
C GLY A 405 -0.47 43.50 40.55
N THR A 406 0.79 43.70 40.16
CA THR A 406 1.19 44.28 38.86
C THR A 406 0.89 43.37 37.67
N GLY A 407 0.75 42.05 37.87
CA GLY A 407 0.55 41.08 36.80
C GLY A 407 1.71 41.02 35.80
N MET A 408 1.57 40.23 34.74
CA MET A 408 2.62 39.95 33.77
C MET A 408 2.12 40.11 32.33
N ASP A 409 3.01 40.52 31.42
CA ASP A 409 2.76 40.41 29.97
C ASP A 409 3.08 39.00 29.45
N LYS A 410 2.70 38.76 28.19
CA LYS A 410 2.82 37.45 27.56
C LYS A 410 4.27 36.96 27.47
N GLU A 411 5.21 37.86 27.17
CA GLU A 411 6.62 37.51 27.07
C GLU A 411 7.19 37.09 28.44
N THR A 412 6.86 37.84 29.49
CA THR A 412 7.25 37.49 30.86
C THR A 412 6.66 36.14 31.25
N LEU A 413 5.37 35.91 30.97
CA LEU A 413 4.66 34.66 31.31
C LEU A 413 5.31 33.40 30.71
N GLU A 414 5.88 33.50 29.51
CA GLU A 414 6.57 32.39 28.85
C GLU A 414 7.91 32.03 29.54
N LYS A 415 8.57 33.03 30.14
CA LYS A 415 9.93 32.90 30.72
C LYS A 415 9.95 32.77 32.25
N ILE A 416 8.85 32.97 32.96
CA ILE A 416 8.86 33.04 34.45
C ILE A 416 9.37 31.79 35.17
N PHE A 417 9.34 30.63 34.50
CA PHE A 417 9.85 29.38 35.06
C PHE A 417 11.29 29.08 34.63
N GLU A 418 11.91 29.93 33.81
CA GLU A 418 13.32 29.82 33.47
C GLU A 418 14.18 30.20 34.68
N PRO A 419 15.22 29.41 35.01
CA PRO A 419 16.15 29.77 36.07
C PRO A 419 16.80 31.13 35.83
N PHE A 420 16.92 31.93 36.89
CA PHE A 420 17.53 33.28 36.91
C PHE A 420 16.73 34.36 36.18
N PHE A 421 15.60 34.04 35.55
CA PHE A 421 14.72 35.04 34.97
C PHE A 421 13.97 35.79 36.08
N THR A 422 14.08 37.12 36.09
CA THR A 422 13.37 37.99 37.03
C THR A 422 13.14 39.37 36.39
N THR A 423 11.95 39.94 36.60
CA THR A 423 11.64 41.33 36.25
C THR A 423 11.96 42.30 37.39
N LYS A 424 12.28 41.77 38.58
CA LYS A 424 12.61 42.55 39.77
C LYS A 424 14.04 43.09 39.69
N PRO A 425 14.32 44.24 40.31
CA PRO A 425 15.68 44.75 40.51
C PRO A 425 16.61 43.68 41.12
N PRO A 426 17.92 43.72 40.83
CA PRO A 426 18.89 42.72 41.31
C PRO A 426 18.84 42.52 42.83
N ASP A 427 18.53 43.57 43.59
CA ASP A 427 18.38 43.63 45.06
C ASP A 427 17.16 42.88 45.60
N LYS A 428 16.14 42.61 44.77
CA LYS A 428 14.84 42.10 45.23
C LYS A 428 14.43 40.73 44.68
N GLY A 429 15.16 40.15 43.74
CA GLY A 429 14.78 38.87 43.14
C GLY A 429 15.95 38.06 42.61
N THR A 430 16.02 36.77 42.96
CA THR A 430 17.05 35.85 42.45
C THR A 430 16.65 35.16 41.14
N GLY A 431 15.37 35.25 40.75
CA GLY A 431 14.82 34.52 39.60
C GLY A 431 14.77 32.99 39.77
N LEU A 432 14.99 32.48 40.98
CA LEU A 432 15.04 31.02 41.23
C LEU A 432 13.75 30.45 41.85
N GLY A 433 12.93 31.28 42.50
CA GLY A 433 11.80 30.78 43.30
C GLY A 433 10.76 29.98 42.49
N LEU A 434 10.37 30.49 41.32
CA LEU A 434 9.35 29.82 40.47
C LEU A 434 9.90 28.58 39.76
N SER A 435 11.15 28.62 39.29
CA SER A 435 11.80 27.46 38.67
C SER A 435 12.01 26.31 39.68
N ILE A 436 12.41 26.62 40.91
CA ILE A 436 12.45 25.66 42.03
C ILE A 436 11.05 25.12 42.31
N SER A 437 10.04 25.99 42.41
CA SER A 437 8.67 25.58 42.69
C SER A 437 8.12 24.60 41.65
N ARG A 438 8.41 24.83 40.36
CA ARG A 438 8.01 23.93 39.27
C ARG A 438 8.71 22.57 39.37
N ARG A 439 10.00 22.55 39.72
CA ARG A 439 10.75 21.31 39.94
C ARG A 439 10.21 20.52 41.14
N LEU A 440 9.97 21.20 42.27
CA LEU A 440 9.40 20.59 43.47
C LEU A 440 8.01 20.02 43.21
N ALA A 441 7.15 20.74 42.49
CA ALA A 441 5.85 20.22 42.08
C ALA A 441 6.00 18.93 41.25
N GLY A 442 6.96 18.88 40.32
CA GLY A 442 7.26 17.66 39.55
C GLY A 442 7.73 16.49 40.40
N ILE A 443 8.60 16.72 41.39
CA ILE A 443 9.02 15.70 42.37
C ILE A 443 7.82 15.13 43.14
N LEU A 444 6.83 15.99 43.43
CA LEU A 444 5.57 15.60 44.07
C LEU A 444 4.52 15.05 43.07
N GLN A 445 4.92 14.64 41.86
CA GLN A 445 4.05 14.16 40.78
C GLN A 445 2.91 15.13 40.43
N GLY A 446 3.14 16.42 40.69
CA GLY A 446 2.21 17.52 40.48
C GLY A 446 2.66 18.46 39.37
N LYS A 447 1.93 19.57 39.25
CA LYS A 447 2.25 20.64 38.28
C LYS A 447 1.83 22.01 38.82
N ILE A 448 2.45 23.06 38.29
CA ILE A 448 2.05 24.45 38.53
C ILE A 448 1.56 25.04 37.22
N THR A 449 0.40 25.69 37.25
CA THR A 449 -0.09 26.52 36.13
C THR A 449 -0.21 27.97 36.58
N VAL A 450 -0.12 28.89 35.62
CA VAL A 450 -0.22 30.32 35.86
C VAL A 450 -1.15 30.97 34.84
N SER A 451 -1.96 31.91 35.27
CA SER A 451 -2.60 32.91 34.41
C SER A 451 -2.34 34.30 34.98
N SER A 452 -2.06 35.27 34.12
CA SER A 452 -1.75 36.63 34.55
C SER A 452 -2.06 37.61 33.45
N GLU A 453 -2.50 38.81 33.83
CA GLU A 453 -2.70 39.93 32.92
C GLU A 453 -2.12 41.20 33.54
N LYS A 454 -1.33 41.93 32.75
CA LYS A 454 -0.65 43.16 33.18
C LYS A 454 -1.66 44.16 33.77
N GLY A 455 -1.40 44.61 35.00
CA GLY A 455 -2.23 45.51 35.79
C GLY A 455 -3.35 44.84 36.61
N LYS A 456 -3.71 43.59 36.30
CA LYS A 456 -4.83 42.87 36.97
C LYS A 456 -4.37 41.88 38.04
N GLY A 457 -3.10 41.47 38.02
CA GLY A 457 -2.52 40.50 38.96
C GLY A 457 -2.33 39.12 38.33
N SER A 458 -2.03 38.12 39.16
CA SER A 458 -1.74 36.76 38.73
C SER A 458 -2.49 35.70 39.54
N ILE A 459 -2.65 34.52 38.93
CA ILE A 459 -3.25 33.34 39.56
C ILE A 459 -2.31 32.17 39.31
N PHE A 460 -1.70 31.66 40.38
CA PHE A 460 -0.93 30.43 40.36
C PHE A 460 -1.75 29.30 40.93
N ARG A 461 -1.78 28.14 40.25
CA ARG A 461 -2.43 26.92 40.75
C ARG A 461 -1.41 25.80 40.84
N LEU A 462 -1.22 25.27 42.04
CA LEU A 462 -0.46 24.07 42.31
C LEU A 462 -1.43 22.88 42.36
N TYR A 463 -1.20 21.89 41.50
CA TYR A 463 -1.93 20.62 41.50
C TYR A 463 -1.02 19.55 42.07
N LEU A 464 -1.44 18.92 43.17
CA LEU A 464 -0.78 17.76 43.75
C LEU A 464 -1.77 16.58 43.75
N PRO A 465 -1.35 15.35 43.42
CA PRO A 465 -2.19 14.19 43.65
C PRO A 465 -2.59 14.09 45.13
N LEU A 466 -3.84 13.71 45.42
CA LEU A 466 -4.27 13.44 46.80
C LEU A 466 -3.43 12.33 47.46
N GLN A 467 -2.95 11.39 46.64
CA GLN A 467 -2.03 10.35 47.03
C GLN A 467 -0.96 10.13 45.96
N ILE A 468 0.28 10.46 46.29
CA ILE A 468 1.44 10.14 45.43
C ILE A 468 1.63 8.62 45.41
N SER A 469 1.66 8.01 44.22
CA SER A 469 1.96 6.58 44.08
C SER A 469 3.45 6.35 44.36
N SER A 470 3.76 5.44 45.27
CA SER A 470 5.13 4.98 45.55
C SER A 470 5.65 4.14 44.38
N SER A 471 5.90 4.78 43.26
CA SER A 471 6.48 4.16 42.07
C SER A 471 7.68 4.98 41.65
N GLN A 472 8.75 4.85 42.43
CA GLN A 472 10.17 4.89 42.03
C GLN A 472 11.03 4.74 43.28
N GLY A 473 11.58 3.54 43.46
CA GLY A 473 12.70 3.26 44.34
C GLY A 473 13.98 3.22 43.54
#